data_AF-K8EJ21-F1
#
_entry.id   AF-K8EJ21-F1
#
_cell.length_a   1.000
_cell.length_b   1.000
_cell.length_c   1.000
_cell.angle_alpha   90.00
_cell.angle_beta   90.00
_cell.angle_gamma   90.00
#
_symmetry.space_group_name_H-M   'P 1'
#
loop_
_entity.id
_entity.type
_entity.pdbx_description
1 polymer ?
#
loop_
_entity_poly.entity_id
_entity_poly.type
_entity_poly.pdbx_seq_one_letter_code
_entity_poly.pdbx_strand_id
1 'polypeptide(L)'
;MNESKMYRAGLTLFIDPQTRRLSVYTGDRLTKSYPVGVGKPATPTPAGDFRVINKVTNPGGVLGSRWLGLNIPGGNYGIHGTNNPASIGNLVSLGCIRMHNHHVEELFPQVPLGTPVRIAAVPGYNRRENPAVAPDPGSGLPLDHRRHVVRPGDTLWKIARQYNVALDVLLAANSHLANPHLLQVGQIIYIPG
;
A
#
# COMPACT_ATOMS: atom_id res chain seq x y z
N MET A 1 21.03 16.04 24.67
CA MET A 1 21.51 14.95 23.79
C MET A 1 20.63 14.96 22.55
N ASN A 2 21.21 15.07 21.36
CA ASN A 2 20.48 15.43 20.12
C ASN A 2 19.91 14.19 19.41
N GLU A 3 18.62 14.23 19.06
CA GLU A 3 17.86 13.16 18.37
C GLU A 3 18.50 12.73 17.04
N SER A 4 19.31 13.59 16.43
CA SER A 4 20.01 13.37 15.16
C SER A 4 20.95 12.16 15.13
N LYS A 5 21.39 11.63 16.28
CA LYS A 5 22.26 10.45 16.36
C LYS A 5 21.51 9.11 16.33
N MET A 6 20.19 9.09 16.57
CA MET A 6 19.36 7.87 16.55
C MET A 6 18.92 7.45 15.14
N TYR A 7 18.94 8.36 14.15
CA TYR A 7 18.51 8.10 12.77
C TYR A 7 19.52 7.33 11.90
N ARG A 8 20.64 6.85 12.47
CA ARG A 8 21.66 6.05 11.79
C ARG A 8 21.55 4.55 12.02
N ALA A 9 20.59 4.09 12.81
CA ALA A 9 20.31 2.66 12.90
C ALA A 9 19.82 2.23 11.52
N GLY A 10 20.53 1.34 10.82
CA GLY A 10 20.15 0.79 9.52
C GLY A 10 18.89 -0.08 9.61
N LEU A 11 17.82 0.50 10.13
CA LEU A 11 16.56 -0.15 10.43
C LEU A 11 15.78 -0.31 9.12
N THR A 12 15.44 -1.55 8.79
CA THR A 12 14.68 -1.90 7.59
C THR A 12 13.51 -2.79 7.96
N LEU A 13 12.36 -2.56 7.36
CA LEU A 13 11.21 -3.45 7.47
C LEU A 13 11.15 -4.34 6.23
N PHE A 14 10.99 -5.64 6.42
CA PHE A 14 10.77 -6.60 5.35
C PHE A 14 9.42 -7.28 5.53
N ILE A 15 8.58 -7.23 4.52
CA ILE A 15 7.25 -7.82 4.53
C ILE A 15 7.25 -8.97 3.52
N ASP A 16 6.86 -10.15 4.00
CA ASP A 16 6.69 -11.33 3.20
C ASP A 16 5.21 -11.76 3.19
N PRO A 17 4.49 -11.53 2.08
CA PRO A 17 3.10 -11.94 1.95
C PRO A 17 2.88 -13.47 1.96
N GLN A 18 3.89 -14.29 1.58
CA GLN A 18 3.76 -15.76 1.62
C GLN A 18 3.68 -16.26 3.06
N THR A 19 4.63 -15.83 3.89
CA THR A 19 4.65 -16.21 5.31
C THR A 19 3.74 -15.36 6.18
N ARG A 20 3.22 -14.24 5.62
CA ARG A 20 2.38 -13.25 6.32
C ARG A 20 3.10 -12.66 7.53
N ARG A 21 4.36 -12.27 7.31
CA ARG A 21 5.24 -11.72 8.34
C ARG A 21 5.77 -10.34 7.97
N LEU A 22 5.91 -9.50 8.99
CA LEU A 22 6.72 -8.29 8.95
C LEU A 22 7.93 -8.51 9.86
N SER A 23 9.11 -8.43 9.30
CA SER A 23 10.40 -8.59 9.97
C SER A 23 11.11 -7.25 10.09
N VAL A 24 11.69 -6.98 11.26
CA VAL A 24 12.45 -5.76 11.56
C VAL A 24 13.92 -6.12 11.61
N TYR A 25 14.71 -5.45 10.77
CA TYR A 25 16.15 -5.61 10.70
C TYR A 25 16.85 -4.37 11.24
N THR A 26 17.97 -4.55 11.93
CA THR A 26 18.92 -3.48 12.25
C THR A 26 20.26 -3.88 11.65
N GLY A 27 20.66 -3.23 10.55
CA GLY A 27 21.69 -3.78 9.66
C GLY A 27 21.19 -5.12 9.08
N ASP A 28 22.02 -6.16 9.14
CA ASP A 28 21.66 -7.49 8.64
C ASP A 28 21.00 -8.40 9.69
N ARG A 29 20.85 -7.92 10.93
CA ARG A 29 20.31 -8.72 12.02
C ARG A 29 18.80 -8.58 12.12
N LEU A 30 18.08 -9.70 12.02
CA LEU A 30 16.68 -9.79 12.39
C LEU A 30 16.53 -9.56 13.90
N THR A 31 15.77 -8.54 14.29
CA THR A 31 15.55 -8.19 15.71
C THR A 31 14.15 -8.54 16.18
N LYS A 32 13.14 -8.38 15.31
CA LYS A 32 11.74 -8.68 15.60
C LYS A 32 11.06 -9.25 14.37
N SER A 33 10.00 -10.02 14.59
CA SER A 33 9.15 -10.48 13.51
C SER A 33 7.72 -10.63 14.02
N TYR A 34 6.76 -10.13 13.26
CA TYR A 34 5.35 -9.98 13.63
C TYR A 34 4.42 -10.67 12.64
N PRO A 35 3.34 -11.31 13.09
CA PRO A 35 2.31 -11.80 12.18
C PRO A 35 1.54 -10.60 11.62
N VAL A 36 1.23 -10.64 10.32
CA VAL A 36 0.48 -9.58 9.64
C VAL A 36 -0.66 -10.12 8.81
N GLY A 37 -1.70 -9.32 8.63
CA GLY A 37 -2.69 -9.52 7.56
C GLY A 37 -2.24 -8.76 6.32
N VAL A 38 -2.39 -9.35 5.14
CA VAL A 38 -2.02 -8.73 3.86
C VAL A 38 -3.22 -8.69 2.91
N GLY A 39 -3.02 -8.07 1.74
CA GLY A 39 -4.05 -7.94 0.71
C GLY A 39 -4.62 -9.28 0.26
N LYS A 40 -5.87 -9.28 -0.20
CA LYS A 40 -6.47 -10.44 -0.89
C LYS A 40 -5.79 -10.67 -2.24
N PRO A 41 -5.86 -11.87 -2.86
CA PRO A 41 -5.36 -12.07 -4.23
C PRO A 41 -5.93 -11.07 -5.25
N ALA A 42 -7.20 -10.66 -5.09
CA ALA A 42 -7.84 -9.64 -5.94
C ALA A 42 -7.40 -8.19 -5.63
N THR A 43 -6.79 -7.94 -4.48
CA THR A 43 -6.27 -6.62 -4.06
C THR A 43 -4.94 -6.82 -3.31
N PRO A 44 -3.91 -7.33 -4.01
CA PRO A 44 -2.72 -7.82 -3.35
C PRO A 44 -1.90 -6.66 -2.78
N THR A 45 -1.14 -6.93 -1.72
CA THR A 45 -0.19 -5.95 -1.20
C THR A 45 0.93 -5.75 -2.24
N PRO A 46 1.14 -4.54 -2.78
CA PRO A 46 2.11 -4.31 -3.86
C PRO A 46 3.54 -4.69 -3.46
N ALA A 47 4.25 -5.41 -4.32
CA ALA A 47 5.66 -5.70 -4.11
C ALA A 47 6.53 -4.49 -4.48
N GLY A 48 7.72 -4.41 -3.89
CA GLY A 48 8.69 -3.36 -4.22
C GLY A 48 9.40 -2.80 -2.98
N ASP A 49 10.17 -1.74 -3.22
CA ASP A 49 10.92 -1.02 -2.20
C ASP A 49 10.29 0.35 -1.96
N PHE A 50 9.93 0.60 -0.71
CA PHE A 50 9.17 1.75 -0.25
C PHE A 50 9.80 2.37 0.99
N ARG A 51 9.19 3.44 1.48
CA ARG A 51 9.58 4.17 2.68
C ARG A 51 8.36 4.58 3.48
N VAL A 52 8.55 4.66 4.79
CA VAL A 52 7.57 5.29 5.69
C VAL A 52 7.60 6.79 5.47
N ILE A 53 6.46 7.40 5.13
CA ILE A 53 6.36 8.83 4.80
C ILE A 53 5.52 9.64 5.79
N ASN A 54 4.63 9.00 6.54
CA ASN A 54 3.91 9.65 7.62
C ASN A 54 3.54 8.65 8.73
N LYS A 55 3.18 9.19 9.88
CA LYS A 55 2.84 8.42 11.08
C LYS A 55 1.65 9.08 11.79
N VAL A 56 0.66 8.28 12.19
CA VAL A 56 -0.50 8.78 12.95
C VAL A 56 -0.72 7.90 14.17
N THR A 57 -0.83 8.54 15.34
CA THR A 57 -1.23 7.91 16.60
C THR A 57 -2.75 7.95 16.73
N ASN A 58 -3.36 6.83 17.14
CA ASN A 58 -4.79 6.67 17.37
C ASN A 58 -5.69 7.06 16.17
N PRO A 59 -5.43 6.55 14.95
CA PRO A 59 -6.30 6.82 13.80
C PRO A 59 -7.72 6.23 13.97
N GLY A 60 -7.88 5.22 14.83
CA GLY A 60 -9.17 4.63 15.15
C GLY A 60 -9.76 3.79 14.03
N GLY A 61 -10.99 3.29 14.26
CA GLY A 61 -11.73 2.48 13.29
C GLY A 61 -10.93 1.26 12.80
N VAL A 62 -11.02 0.98 11.50
CA VAL A 62 -10.33 -0.17 10.87
C VAL A 62 -8.81 -0.08 10.90
N LEU A 63 -8.25 1.12 11.16
CA LEU A 63 -6.82 1.37 11.21
C LEU A 63 -6.23 1.09 12.60
N GLY A 64 -7.07 0.95 13.63
CA GLY A 64 -6.65 0.61 14.98
C GLY A 64 -5.85 1.73 15.66
N SER A 65 -4.81 1.35 16.39
CA SER A 65 -4.11 2.27 17.29
C SER A 65 -2.98 3.07 16.64
N ARG A 66 -2.42 2.60 15.53
CA ARG A 66 -1.28 3.26 14.85
C ARG A 66 -1.38 3.10 13.33
N TRP A 67 -0.86 4.10 12.62
CA TRP A 67 -0.72 4.11 11.17
C TRP A 67 0.69 4.55 10.77
N LEU A 68 1.33 3.80 9.88
CA LEU A 68 2.58 4.11 9.20
C LEU A 68 2.30 4.14 7.69
N GLY A 69 2.21 5.31 7.07
CA GLY A 69 1.94 5.42 5.64
C GLY A 69 3.18 5.14 4.81
N LEU A 70 3.00 4.48 3.68
CA LEU A 70 4.05 4.09 2.74
C LEU A 70 3.93 4.87 1.43
N ASN A 71 5.05 5.20 0.80
CA ASN A 71 5.09 5.86 -0.51
C ASN A 71 4.80 4.91 -1.69
N ILE A 72 3.84 3.99 -1.52
CA ILE A 72 3.43 3.10 -2.61
C ILE A 72 2.67 3.94 -3.65
N PRO A 73 3.10 3.96 -4.91
CA PRO A 73 2.43 4.73 -5.96
C PRO A 73 0.95 4.36 -6.08
N GLY A 74 0.11 5.37 -6.26
CA GLY A 74 -1.29 5.17 -6.60
C GLY A 74 -2.24 4.87 -5.43
N GLY A 75 -1.84 4.96 -4.16
CA GLY A 75 -2.83 4.83 -3.09
C GLY A 75 -2.34 5.13 -1.66
N ASN A 76 -3.30 5.17 -0.74
CA ASN A 76 -3.04 5.27 0.70
C ASN A 76 -2.75 3.87 1.26
N TYR A 77 -1.52 3.40 1.08
CA TYR A 77 -1.05 2.15 1.67
C TYR A 77 -0.29 2.42 2.96
N GLY A 78 -0.44 1.50 3.91
CA GLY A 78 0.24 1.64 5.19
C GLY A 78 0.33 0.34 5.96
N ILE A 79 1.20 0.36 6.96
CA ILE A 79 1.23 -0.61 8.04
C ILE A 79 0.39 -0.03 9.17
N HIS A 80 -0.64 -0.74 9.61
CA HIS A 80 -1.57 -0.21 10.61
C HIS A 80 -2.08 -1.29 11.56
N GLY A 81 -2.68 -0.86 12.66
CA GLY A 81 -3.36 -1.73 13.62
C GLY A 81 -4.64 -2.35 13.05
N THR A 82 -5.56 -2.80 13.89
CA THR A 82 -6.86 -3.29 13.43
C THR A 82 -7.88 -3.22 14.55
N ASN A 83 -9.15 -3.03 14.21
CA ASN A 83 -10.28 -3.27 15.12
C ASN A 83 -10.82 -4.71 15.04
N ASN A 84 -10.24 -5.54 14.16
CA ASN A 84 -10.57 -6.95 14.03
C ASN A 84 -9.29 -7.80 14.18
N PRO A 85 -8.91 -8.21 15.40
CA PRO A 85 -7.70 -8.99 15.63
C PRO A 85 -7.65 -10.33 14.88
N ALA A 86 -8.80 -10.97 14.62
CA ALA A 86 -8.88 -12.22 13.87
C ALA A 86 -8.47 -12.07 12.39
N SER A 87 -8.38 -10.85 11.87
CA SER A 87 -7.89 -10.56 10.52
C SER A 87 -6.38 -10.78 10.36
N ILE A 88 -5.61 -10.82 11.45
CA ILE A 88 -4.16 -10.96 11.40
C ILE A 88 -3.78 -12.39 11.02
N GLY A 89 -2.78 -12.52 10.15
CA GLY A 89 -2.39 -13.79 9.58
C GLY A 89 -3.30 -14.25 8.45
N ASN A 90 -4.13 -13.39 7.84
CA ASN A 90 -5.02 -13.77 6.74
C ASN A 90 -4.91 -12.82 5.52
N LEU A 91 -5.39 -13.26 4.35
CA LEU A 91 -5.50 -12.48 3.12
C LEU A 91 -6.83 -11.70 3.12
N VAL A 92 -6.87 -10.56 3.78
CA VAL A 92 -8.16 -9.91 4.15
C VAL A 92 -8.21 -8.43 3.88
N SER A 93 -7.06 -7.78 3.67
CA SER A 93 -7.01 -6.35 3.43
C SER A 93 -7.21 -6.02 1.94
N LEU A 94 -7.33 -4.73 1.67
CA LEU A 94 -7.36 -4.17 0.31
C LEU A 94 -5.94 -3.79 -0.18
N GLY A 95 -4.92 -4.43 0.39
CA GLY A 95 -3.51 -4.20 0.08
C GLY A 95 -2.69 -3.60 1.23
N CYS A 96 -3.32 -3.03 2.26
CA CYS A 96 -2.62 -2.56 3.47
C CYS A 96 -2.10 -3.72 4.34
N ILE A 97 -1.07 -3.45 5.13
CA ILE A 97 -0.48 -4.42 6.05
C ILE A 97 -1.12 -4.21 7.43
N ARG A 98 -1.89 -5.20 7.90
CA ARG A 98 -2.55 -5.16 9.19
C ARG A 98 -1.69 -5.82 10.26
N MET A 99 -1.61 -5.22 11.43
CA MET A 99 -0.94 -5.74 12.61
C MET A 99 -1.90 -5.79 13.79
N HIS A 100 -1.62 -6.63 14.79
CA HIS A 100 -2.25 -6.47 16.10
C HIS A 100 -1.86 -5.11 16.70
N ASN A 101 -2.80 -4.46 17.40
CA ASN A 101 -2.58 -3.13 17.99
C ASN A 101 -1.34 -3.11 18.91
N HIS A 102 -1.15 -4.10 19.78
CA HIS A 102 0.02 -4.18 20.66
C HIS A 102 1.35 -4.30 19.89
N HIS A 103 1.38 -5.02 18.76
CA HIS A 103 2.59 -5.13 17.94
C HIS A 103 2.91 -3.84 17.19
N VAL A 104 1.90 -3.17 16.62
CA VAL A 104 2.15 -1.89 15.93
C VAL A 104 2.47 -0.78 16.93
N GLU A 105 1.94 -0.82 18.15
CA GLU A 105 2.32 0.09 19.24
C GLU A 105 3.78 -0.11 19.67
N GLU A 106 4.27 -1.35 19.72
CA GLU A 106 5.68 -1.65 19.97
C GLU A 106 6.58 -1.17 18.80
N LEU A 107 6.16 -1.43 17.56
CA LEU A 107 6.93 -1.09 16.36
C LEU A 107 7.00 0.42 16.11
N PHE A 108 5.88 1.11 16.26
CA PHE A 108 5.70 2.51 15.87
C PHE A 108 6.79 3.47 16.40
N PRO A 109 7.16 3.50 17.69
CA PRO A 109 8.19 4.42 18.18
C PRO A 109 9.59 4.12 17.59
N GLN A 110 9.85 2.89 17.16
CA GLN A 110 11.15 2.45 16.63
C GLN A 110 11.36 2.77 15.15
N VAL A 111 10.30 3.18 14.43
CA VAL A 111 10.31 3.41 12.98
C VAL A 111 10.34 4.91 12.68
N PRO A 112 11.50 5.51 12.37
CA PRO A 112 11.59 6.86 11.83
C PRO A 112 10.84 7.02 10.49
N LEU A 113 10.54 8.28 10.15
CA LEU A 113 10.22 8.62 8.76
C LEU A 113 11.43 8.34 7.87
N GLY A 114 11.17 7.90 6.64
CA GLY A 114 12.19 7.50 5.68
C GLY A 114 12.72 6.08 5.84
N THR A 115 12.33 5.36 6.91
CA THR A 115 12.68 3.94 7.10
C THR A 115 12.35 3.13 5.85
N PRO A 116 13.34 2.40 5.28
CA PRO A 116 13.11 1.50 4.16
C PRO A 116 12.15 0.36 4.52
N VAL A 117 11.23 0.08 3.59
CA VAL A 117 10.25 -0.99 3.68
C VAL A 117 10.29 -1.79 2.37
N ARG A 118 10.73 -3.05 2.44
CA ARG A 118 10.74 -3.95 1.29
C ARG A 118 9.59 -4.93 1.38
N ILE A 119 8.81 -5.07 0.31
CA ILE A 119 7.72 -6.04 0.20
C ILE A 119 8.09 -7.08 -0.84
N ALA A 120 8.15 -8.35 -0.43
CA ALA A 120 8.52 -9.46 -1.30
C ALA A 120 7.50 -9.67 -2.43
N ALA A 121 8.04 -9.96 -3.62
CA ALA A 121 7.25 -10.30 -4.80
C ALA A 121 6.98 -11.81 -4.84
N VAL A 122 5.70 -12.16 -4.83
CA VAL A 122 5.14 -13.51 -4.72
C VAL A 122 4.41 -13.84 -6.03
N PRO A 123 4.91 -14.82 -6.81
CA PRO A 123 4.24 -15.31 -8.02
C PRO A 123 2.78 -15.70 -7.75
N GLY A 124 1.87 -15.31 -8.65
CA GLY A 124 0.44 -15.58 -8.52
C GLY A 124 -0.30 -14.75 -7.46
N TYR A 125 0.39 -13.84 -6.75
CA TYR A 125 -0.21 -12.97 -5.74
C TYR A 125 -0.01 -11.48 -6.08
N ASN A 126 1.18 -10.94 -5.83
CA ASN A 126 1.54 -9.54 -6.12
C ASN A 126 2.64 -9.42 -7.18
N ARG A 127 3.07 -10.55 -7.74
CA ARG A 127 3.84 -10.66 -8.97
C ARG A 127 2.97 -11.41 -9.98
N ARG A 128 2.47 -10.73 -11.01
CA ARG A 128 1.89 -11.43 -12.16
C ARG A 128 3.00 -12.26 -12.79
N GLU A 129 2.76 -13.55 -12.98
CA GLU A 129 3.69 -14.40 -13.71
C GLU A 129 3.66 -13.98 -15.18
N ASN A 130 4.67 -13.22 -15.59
CA ASN A 130 5.17 -13.29 -16.95
C ASN A 130 6.69 -13.17 -16.89
N PRO A 131 7.45 -14.17 -17.38
CA PRO A 131 8.89 -14.06 -17.51
C PRO A 131 9.22 -13.00 -18.57
N ALA A 132 10.25 -12.19 -18.30
CA ALA A 132 10.71 -11.04 -19.08
C ALA A 132 10.47 -11.12 -20.60
N VAL A 133 9.70 -10.18 -21.17
CA VAL A 133 9.87 -9.46 -22.47
C VAL A 133 8.80 -8.35 -22.54
N ALA A 134 9.18 -7.10 -22.83
CA ALA A 134 8.33 -6.12 -23.52
C ALA A 134 8.62 -6.26 -25.04
N PRO A 135 7.63 -6.21 -25.96
CA PRO A 135 6.89 -4.99 -26.36
C PRO A 135 5.36 -5.26 -26.48
N ASP A 136 4.42 -4.32 -26.63
CA ASP A 136 4.30 -3.24 -27.63
C ASP A 136 3.15 -2.25 -27.26
N PRO A 137 3.18 -0.97 -27.70
CA PRO A 137 2.13 0.01 -27.52
C PRO A 137 1.09 -0.12 -28.65
N GLY A 138 -0.04 -0.74 -28.35
CA GLY A 138 -1.16 -0.80 -29.27
C GLY A 138 -1.86 -2.14 -29.26
N SER A 139 -2.84 -2.29 -28.38
CA SER A 139 -3.89 -3.29 -28.57
C SER A 139 -5.22 -2.57 -28.49
N GLY A 140 -5.80 -2.38 -29.68
CA GLY A 140 -7.08 -1.75 -29.89
C GLY A 140 -8.19 -2.56 -29.22
N LEU A 141 -8.87 -1.90 -28.30
CA LEU A 141 -10.30 -2.08 -28.06
C LEU A 141 -10.96 -0.74 -28.42
N PRO A 142 -12.24 -0.70 -28.83
CA PRO A 142 -12.90 0.56 -29.14
C PRO A 142 -12.75 1.51 -27.93
N LEU A 143 -12.24 2.71 -28.17
CA LEU A 143 -12.02 3.74 -27.15
C LEU A 143 -13.36 4.34 -26.69
N ASP A 144 -14.18 3.51 -26.05
CA ASP A 144 -15.23 3.90 -25.13
C ASP A 144 -14.53 4.46 -23.88
N HIS A 145 -14.08 5.72 -23.93
CA HIS A 145 -13.65 6.41 -22.71
C HIS A 145 -14.90 6.73 -21.90
N ARG A 146 -15.35 5.77 -21.09
CA ARG A 146 -16.36 6.04 -20.07
C ARG A 146 -15.83 7.14 -19.16
N ARG A 147 -16.65 8.15 -18.89
CA ARG A 147 -16.31 9.23 -17.96
C ARG A 147 -17.02 9.02 -16.64
N HIS A 148 -16.29 9.18 -15.54
CA HIS A 148 -16.84 9.23 -14.20
C HIS A 148 -16.72 10.66 -13.66
N VAL A 149 -17.82 11.19 -13.13
CA VAL A 149 -17.83 12.51 -12.46
C VAL A 149 -17.70 12.28 -10.96
N VAL A 150 -16.60 12.77 -10.37
CA VAL A 150 -16.29 12.62 -8.95
C VAL A 150 -17.42 13.15 -8.08
N ARG A 151 -17.91 12.31 -7.18
CA ARG A 151 -18.92 12.63 -6.16
C ARG A 151 -18.28 12.78 -4.78
N PRO A 152 -18.96 13.42 -3.82
CA PRO A 152 -18.47 13.49 -2.44
C PRO A 152 -18.12 12.10 -1.90
N GLY A 153 -16.87 11.95 -1.45
CA GLY A 153 -16.36 10.69 -0.89
C GLY A 153 -15.78 9.71 -1.91
N ASP A 154 -15.74 10.04 -3.20
CA ASP A 154 -15.01 9.26 -4.18
C ASP A 154 -13.50 9.35 -4.00
N THR A 155 -12.83 8.26 -4.37
CA THR A 155 -11.38 8.19 -4.50
C THR A 155 -11.08 7.47 -5.80
N LEU A 156 -9.91 7.71 -6.42
CA LEU A 156 -9.50 6.99 -7.63
C LEU A 156 -9.56 5.48 -7.42
N TRP A 157 -9.28 5.01 -6.20
CA TRP A 157 -9.42 3.62 -5.84
C TRP A 157 -10.87 3.11 -5.87
N LYS A 158 -11.83 3.86 -5.31
CA LYS A 158 -13.27 3.50 -5.35
C LYS A 158 -13.78 3.51 -6.79
N ILE A 159 -13.33 4.47 -7.59
CA ILE A 159 -13.67 4.60 -9.01
C ILE A 159 -13.09 3.44 -9.80
N ALA A 160 -11.78 3.17 -9.71
CA ALA A 160 -11.12 2.03 -10.34
C ALA A 160 -11.87 0.72 -10.05
N ARG A 161 -12.25 0.52 -8.78
CA ARG A 161 -13.04 -0.64 -8.35
C ARG A 161 -14.45 -0.68 -8.95
N GLN A 162 -15.15 0.46 -9.00
CA GLN A 162 -16.50 0.54 -9.57
C GLN A 162 -16.53 0.10 -11.04
N TYR A 163 -15.47 0.42 -11.79
CA TYR A 163 -15.38 0.10 -13.22
C TYR A 163 -14.55 -1.16 -13.52
N ASN A 164 -14.11 -1.90 -12.50
CA ASN A 164 -13.25 -3.08 -12.65
C ASN A 164 -11.95 -2.79 -13.42
N VAL A 165 -11.36 -1.61 -13.19
CA VAL A 165 -10.10 -1.16 -13.78
C VAL A 165 -8.99 -1.19 -12.73
N ALA A 166 -7.78 -1.54 -13.13
CA ALA A 166 -6.62 -1.47 -12.24
C ALA A 166 -6.23 0.00 -11.97
N LEU A 167 -5.89 0.33 -10.73
CA LEU A 167 -5.71 1.73 -10.31
C LEU A 167 -4.53 2.42 -11.02
N ASP A 168 -3.47 1.69 -11.30
CA ASP A 168 -2.34 2.14 -12.12
C ASP A 168 -2.76 2.48 -13.56
N VAL A 169 -3.61 1.64 -14.17
CA VAL A 169 -4.19 1.89 -15.50
C VAL A 169 -5.10 3.10 -15.48
N LEU A 170 -5.93 3.26 -14.44
CA LEU A 170 -6.75 4.44 -14.25
C LEU A 170 -5.90 5.70 -14.09
N LEU A 171 -4.82 5.65 -13.30
CA LEU A 171 -3.91 6.78 -13.12
C LEU A 171 -3.20 7.16 -14.41
N ALA A 172 -2.72 6.17 -15.17
CA ALA A 172 -2.06 6.39 -16.46
C ALA A 172 -3.00 7.07 -17.48
N ALA A 173 -4.28 6.66 -17.49
CA ALA A 173 -5.31 7.28 -18.32
C ALA A 173 -5.68 8.71 -17.87
N ASN A 174 -5.32 9.10 -16.65
CA ASN A 174 -5.64 10.38 -16.04
C ASN A 174 -4.38 11.16 -15.63
N SER A 175 -3.35 11.14 -16.47
CA SER A 175 -2.09 11.89 -16.26
C SER A 175 -2.28 13.42 -16.14
N HIS A 176 -3.45 13.92 -16.55
CA HIS A 176 -3.85 15.33 -16.39
C HIS A 176 -4.18 15.71 -14.94
N LEU A 177 -4.32 14.75 -14.02
CA LEU A 177 -4.56 15.03 -12.60
C LEU A 177 -3.28 15.55 -11.94
N ALA A 178 -3.23 16.84 -11.64
CA ALA A 178 -2.09 17.48 -10.96
C ALA A 178 -1.77 16.83 -9.60
N ASN A 179 -2.80 16.37 -8.88
CA ASN A 179 -2.64 15.56 -7.69
C ASN A 179 -3.70 14.46 -7.62
N PRO A 180 -3.34 13.20 -7.94
CA PRO A 180 -4.27 12.07 -7.93
C PRO A 180 -4.89 11.74 -6.57
N HIS A 181 -4.35 12.28 -5.46
CA HIS A 181 -4.87 12.08 -4.12
C HIS A 181 -5.90 13.14 -3.69
N LEU A 182 -6.08 14.21 -4.46
CA LEU A 182 -7.00 15.31 -4.18
C LEU A 182 -8.03 15.41 -5.30
N LEU A 183 -9.04 14.56 -5.25
CA LEU A 183 -10.17 14.65 -6.17
C LEU A 183 -11.15 15.75 -5.73
N GLN A 184 -11.53 16.61 -6.66
CA GLN A 184 -12.56 17.64 -6.46
C GLN A 184 -13.92 17.12 -6.93
N VAL A 185 -14.98 17.39 -6.16
CA VAL A 185 -16.34 17.05 -6.57
C VAL A 185 -16.65 17.74 -7.90
N GLY A 186 -17.18 16.99 -8.86
CA GLY A 186 -17.43 17.46 -10.24
C GLY A 186 -16.26 17.25 -11.20
N GLN A 187 -15.08 16.86 -10.72
CA GLN A 187 -13.92 16.51 -11.56
C GLN A 187 -14.21 15.27 -12.42
N ILE A 188 -13.69 15.25 -13.65
CA ILE A 188 -13.86 14.12 -14.56
C ILE A 188 -12.68 13.17 -14.46
N ILE A 189 -12.97 11.88 -14.27
CA ILE A 189 -12.01 10.78 -14.38
C ILE A 189 -12.35 9.98 -15.64
N TYR A 190 -11.38 9.84 -16.54
CA TYR A 190 -11.45 8.97 -17.71
C TYR A 190 -11.23 7.52 -17.29
N ILE A 191 -12.21 6.68 -17.53
CA ILE A 191 -12.15 5.25 -17.27
C ILE A 191 -11.62 4.58 -18.55
N PRO A 192 -10.42 3.99 -18.52
CA PRO A 192 -9.94 3.20 -19.64
C PRO A 192 -10.78 1.93 -19.78
N GLY A 193 -11.13 1.57 -21.02
CA GLY A 193 -11.91 0.38 -21.37
C GLY A 193 -11.10 -0.90 -21.33
#